data_AF-A0A0M7A1W7-F1
#
_entry.id   AF-A0A0M7A1W7-F1
#
_cell.length_a   1.000
_cell.length_b   1.000
_cell.length_c   1.000
_cell.angle_alpha   90.00
_cell.angle_beta   90.00
_cell.angle_gamma   90.00
#
_symmetry.space_group_name_H-M   'P 1'
#
loop_
_entity.id
_entity.type
_entity.pdbx_description
1 polymer ?
#
loop_
_entity_poly.entity_id
_entity_poly.type
_entity_poly.pdbx_seq_one_letter_code
_entity_poly.pdbx_strand_id
1 'polypeptide(L)'
;MMERKGRFRHQSLQDRKSIQKLLDAVKRGISKGELQFGDDTGDITLEPNGLMNLRVTATNEDGQSRLDLRITWTNDTQDKKDSGKLKVKGG
;
A
#
# COMPACT_ATOMS: atom_id res chain seq x y z
N MET A 1 10.43 23.50 -6.98
CA MET A 1 9.88 22.69 -5.88
C MET A 1 10.52 21.32 -5.95
N MET A 2 11.12 20.83 -4.87
CA MET A 2 11.73 19.49 -4.87
C MET A 2 10.61 18.44 -4.86
N GLU A 3 10.47 17.67 -5.93
CA GLU A 3 9.65 16.47 -5.94
C GLU A 3 10.17 15.53 -4.85
N ARG A 4 9.30 15.24 -3.87
CA ARG A 4 9.59 14.20 -2.88
C ARG A 4 9.41 12.86 -3.58
N LYS A 5 10.50 12.34 -4.17
CA LYS A 5 10.56 11.01 -4.80
C LYS A 5 9.80 9.99 -3.94
N GLY A 6 8.84 9.29 -4.53
CA GLY A 6 8.09 8.20 -3.89
C GLY A 6 6.81 8.59 -3.13
N ARG A 7 6.22 9.76 -3.36
CA ARG A 7 4.93 10.13 -2.74
C ARG A 7 3.90 10.63 -3.76
N PHE A 8 2.82 9.87 -3.90
CA PHE A 8 1.60 10.29 -4.61
C PHE A 8 0.52 10.74 -3.61
N ARG A 9 -0.22 11.80 -3.93
CA ARG A 9 -1.37 12.27 -3.15
C ARG A 9 -2.43 12.82 -4.09
N HIS A 10 -3.62 12.22 -4.04
CA HIS A 10 -4.79 12.69 -4.77
C HIS A 10 -5.95 12.92 -3.80
N GLN A 11 -6.75 13.96 -4.03
CA GLN A 11 -7.97 14.24 -3.26
C GLN A 11 -9.07 14.70 -4.21
N SER A 12 -10.22 14.02 -4.18
CA SER A 12 -11.39 14.36 -4.98
C SER A 12 -12.69 14.05 -4.22
N LEU A 13 -13.77 14.69 -4.64
CA LEU A 13 -15.12 14.37 -4.19
C LEU A 13 -15.70 13.32 -5.14
N GLN A 14 -16.18 12.20 -4.58
CA GLN A 14 -16.65 11.06 -5.36
C GLN A 14 -17.98 10.56 -4.81
N ASP A 15 -18.82 10.00 -5.68
CA ASP A 15 -20.02 9.29 -5.24
C ASP A 15 -19.68 7.87 -4.75
N ARG A 16 -20.66 7.20 -4.15
CA ARG A 16 -20.51 5.82 -3.62
C ARG A 16 -20.04 4.82 -4.69
N LYS A 17 -20.50 4.96 -5.94
CA LYS A 17 -20.19 4.03 -7.04
C LYS A 17 -18.75 4.20 -7.52
N SER A 18 -18.28 5.44 -7.61
CA SER A 18 -16.90 5.77 -7.93
C SER A 18 -15.95 5.32 -6.83
N ILE A 19 -16.29 5.54 -5.55
CA ILE A 19 -15.50 5.00 -4.42
C ILE A 19 -15.40 3.47 -4.50
N GLN A 20 -16.51 2.76 -4.73
CA GLN A 20 -16.48 1.30 -4.88
C GLN A 20 -15.53 0.86 -6.01
N LYS A 21 -15.60 1.49 -7.18
CA LYS A 21 -14.71 1.17 -8.31
C LYS A 21 -13.23 1.37 -7.97
N LEU A 22 -12.90 2.43 -7.23
CA LEU A 22 -11.53 2.69 -6.78
C LEU A 22 -11.05 1.62 -5.80
N LEU A 23 -11.89 1.23 -4.83
CA LEU A 23 -11.58 0.15 -3.89
C LEU A 23 -11.42 -1.20 -4.61
N ASP A 24 -12.25 -1.49 -5.62
CA ASP A 24 -12.12 -2.68 -6.45
C ASP A 24 -10.81 -2.68 -7.26
N ALA A 25 -10.35 -1.52 -7.73
CA ALA A 25 -9.06 -1.39 -8.41
C ALA A 25 -7.90 -1.66 -7.44
N VAL A 26 -7.95 -1.10 -6.22
CA VAL A 26 -6.95 -1.39 -5.17
C VAL A 26 -6.95 -2.88 -4.82
N LYS A 27 -8.12 -3.50 -4.63
CA LYS A 27 -8.25 -4.95 -4.39
C LYS A 27 -7.58 -5.76 -5.49
N ARG A 28 -7.84 -5.43 -6.76
CA ARG A 28 -7.21 -6.12 -7.90
C ARG A 28 -5.70 -5.92 -7.93
N GLY A 29 -5.21 -4.72 -7.66
CA GLY A 29 -3.78 -4.42 -7.67
C GLY A 29 -3.02 -5.18 -6.56
N ILE A 30 -3.57 -5.20 -5.34
CA ILE A 30 -3.01 -6.01 -4.25
C ILE A 30 -2.97 -7.50 -4.64
N SER A 31 -4.05 -8.03 -5.22
CA SER A 31 -4.10 -9.43 -5.66
C SER A 31 -3.09 -9.76 -6.76
N LYS A 32 -2.70 -8.79 -7.59
CA LYS A 32 -1.70 -8.95 -8.65
C LYS A 32 -0.27 -8.73 -8.16
N GLY A 33 -0.07 -8.09 -7.00
CA GLY A 33 1.23 -7.68 -6.50
C GLY A 33 1.72 -6.33 -7.05
N GLU A 34 0.86 -5.55 -7.71
CA GLU A 34 1.23 -4.26 -8.32
C GLU A 34 0.07 -3.25 -8.21
N LEU A 35 0.37 -2.06 -7.70
CA LEU A 35 -0.56 -0.94 -7.56
C LEU A 35 0.01 0.29 -8.26
N GLN A 36 -0.62 0.69 -9.36
CA GLN A 36 -0.31 1.93 -10.05
C GLN A 36 -1.34 3.00 -9.68
N PHE A 37 -0.85 4.16 -9.26
CA PHE A 37 -1.66 5.35 -9.02
C PHE A 37 -1.15 6.47 -9.93
N GLY A 38 -2.06 7.28 -10.48
CA GLY A 38 -1.68 8.43 -11.28
C GLY A 38 -2.83 9.41 -11.49
N ASP A 39 -2.49 10.67 -11.68
CA ASP A 39 -3.37 11.75 -12.13
C ASP A 39 -2.59 12.73 -13.02
N ASP A 40 -3.18 13.89 -13.32
CA ASP A 40 -2.57 14.89 -14.19
C ASP A 40 -1.26 15.48 -13.63
N THR A 41 -0.94 15.24 -12.36
CA THR A 41 0.23 15.78 -11.66
C THR A 41 1.36 14.78 -11.48
N GLY A 42 1.14 13.50 -11.80
CA GLY A 42 2.16 12.46 -11.78
C GLY A 42 1.63 11.09 -11.40
N ASP A 43 2.54 10.13 -11.28
CA ASP A 43 2.25 8.73 -11.04
C ASP A 43 3.23 8.06 -10.08
N ILE A 44 2.82 6.90 -9.53
CA ILE A 44 3.65 6.01 -8.75
C ILE A 44 3.20 4.56 -8.95
N THR A 45 4.16 3.64 -8.96
CA THR A 45 3.92 2.20 -8.87
C THR A 45 4.44 1.68 -7.53
N LEU A 46 3.62 0.87 -6.86
CA LEU A 46 3.96 0.20 -5.61
C LEU A 46 3.81 -1.32 -5.79
N GLU A 47 4.73 -2.07 -5.21
CA GLU A 47 4.75 -3.54 -5.29
C GLU A 47 4.44 -4.15 -3.92
N PRO A 48 3.15 -4.33 -3.55
CA PRO A 48 2.78 -5.01 -2.31
C PRO A 48 3.29 -6.45 -2.32
N ASN A 49 4.12 -6.79 -1.34
CA ASN A 49 4.72 -8.11 -1.21
C ASN A 49 4.85 -8.53 0.26
N GLY A 50 5.16 -9.81 0.46
CA GLY A 50 5.43 -10.37 1.78
C GLY A 50 4.27 -10.20 2.77
N LEU A 51 4.62 -9.98 4.03
CA LEU A 51 3.66 -9.71 5.09
C LEU A 51 3.27 -8.23 5.10
N MET A 52 1.96 -8.00 5.14
CA MET A 52 1.38 -6.66 5.13
C MET A 52 0.61 -6.40 6.43
N ASN A 53 0.77 -5.21 6.99
CA ASN A 53 -0.04 -4.73 8.09
C ASN A 53 -1.25 -3.96 7.55
N LEU A 54 -2.46 -4.34 7.98
CA LEU A 54 -3.69 -3.60 7.74
C LEU A 54 -4.15 -2.90 9.03
N ARG A 55 -4.39 -1.60 8.95
CA ARG A 55 -5.08 -0.82 9.98
C ARG A 55 -6.35 -0.24 9.38
N VAL A 56 -7.46 -0.46 10.10
CA VAL A 56 -8.77 0.13 9.79
C VAL A 56 -9.14 1.05 10.94
N THR A 57 -9.52 2.28 10.62
CA THR A 57 -10.05 3.23 11.60
C THR A 57 -11.34 3.81 11.03
N ALA A 58 -12.42 3.76 11.80
CA ALA A 58 -13.70 4.32 11.42
C ALA A 58 -14.19 5.22 12.56
N THR A 59 -14.65 6.42 12.20
CA THR A 59 -15.24 7.38 13.13
C THR A 59 -16.55 7.92 12.56
N ASN A 60 -17.46 8.30 13.44
CA ASN A 60 -18.69 8.98 13.09
C ASN A 60 -18.99 10.01 14.18
N GLU A 61 -18.56 11.24 13.95
CA GLU A 61 -18.62 12.34 14.91
C GLU A 61 -18.91 13.65 14.16
N ASP A 62 -19.62 14.58 14.80
CA ASP A 62 -19.95 15.91 14.25
C ASP A 62 -20.55 15.90 12.84
N GLY A 63 -21.38 14.90 12.54
CA GLY A 63 -22.02 14.76 11.23
C GLY A 63 -21.08 14.30 10.11
N GLN A 64 -19.86 13.88 10.45
CA GLN A 64 -18.86 13.38 9.51
C GLN A 64 -18.53 11.91 9.79
N SER A 65 -18.81 11.07 8.80
CA SER A 65 -18.29 9.70 8.78
C SER A 65 -16.93 9.65 8.08
N ARG A 66 -15.94 9.02 8.72
CA ARG A 66 -14.60 8.83 8.17
C ARG A 66 -14.21 7.37 8.26
N LEU A 67 -13.64 6.85 7.17
CA LEU A 67 -13.00 5.54 7.10
C LEU A 67 -11.58 5.72 6.58
N ASP A 68 -10.60 5.37 7.42
CA ASP A 68 -9.19 5.27 7.02
C ASP A 68 -8.82 3.80 6.86
N LEU A 69 -8.35 3.45 5.66
CA LEU A 69 -7.72 2.16 5.36
C LEU A 69 -6.23 2.41 5.13
N ARG A 70 -5.39 1.86 6.00
CA ARG A 70 -3.93 1.95 5.86
C ARG A 70 -3.34 0.56 5.72
N ILE A 71 -2.65 0.35 4.61
CA ILE A 71 -1.88 -0.87 4.34
C ILE A 71 -0.42 -0.48 4.30
N THR A 72 0.43 -1.25 4.95
CA THR A 72 1.88 -0.98 5.01
C THR A 72 2.64 -2.29 4.96
N TRP A 73 3.70 -2.30 4.16
CA TRP A 73 4.64 -3.39 4.04
C TRP A 73 6.05 -2.84 3.95
N THR A 74 7.02 -3.70 4.23
CA THR A 74 8.44 -3.40 4.04
C THR A 74 8.84 -4.00 2.71
N ASN A 75 9.41 -3.19 1.83
CA ASN A 75 10.04 -3.72 0.63
C ASN A 75 11.32 -4.43 1.10
N ASP A 76 11.28 -5.75 1.21
CA ASP A 76 12.47 -6.56 1.46
C ASP A 76 13.36 -6.52 0.20
N THR A 77 14.11 -5.43 0.04
CA THR A 77 15.20 -5.33 -0.95
C THR A 77 16.54 -5.73 -0.34
N GLN A 78 16.56 -6.41 0.81
CA GLN A 78 17.78 -7.04 1.28
C GLN A 78 17.84 -8.46 0.72
N ASP A 79 18.73 -8.61 -0.26
CA ASP A 79 19.39 -9.86 -0.60
C ASP A 79 19.24 -10.89 0.52
N LYS A 80 18.37 -11.87 0.33
CA LYS A 80 18.60 -13.17 0.97
C LYS A 80 19.86 -13.73 0.33
N LYS A 81 21.03 -13.19 0.70
CA LYS A 81 22.29 -13.91 0.58
C LYS A 81 22.02 -15.23 1.27
N ASP A 82 22.07 -16.29 0.49
CA ASP A 82 22.03 -17.67 0.95
C ASP A 82 23.05 -17.80 2.09
N SER A 83 22.59 -17.63 3.33
CA SER A 83 23.41 -17.81 4.52
C SER A 83 23.57 -19.31 4.63
N GLY A 84 24.55 -19.83 3.88
CA GLY A 84 24.68 -21.25 3.58
C GLY A 84 24.47 -22.16 4.78
N LYS A 85 24.09 -23.42 4.51
CA LYS A 85 23.63 -24.41 5.49
C LYS A 85 24.31 -24.28 6.86
N LEU A 86 23.51 -24.00 7.88
CA LEU A 86 23.91 -23.99 9.28
C LEU A 86 24.58 -25.33 9.63
N LYS A 87 25.85 -25.28 10.05
CA LYS A 87 26.56 -26.42 10.63
C LYS A 87 26.63 -26.23 12.14
N VAL A 88 25.93 -27.09 12.88
CA VAL A 88 26.01 -27.14 14.35
C VAL A 88 26.85 -28.36 14.73
N LYS A 89 27.82 -28.19 15.63
CA LYS A 89 28.48 -29.30 16.35
C LYS A 89 28.28 -29.06 17.84
N GLY A 90 27.63 -30.02 18.51
CA GLY A 90 27.51 -30.06 19.97
C GLY A 90 28.65 -30.90 20.56
N GLY A 91 29.16 -30.46 21.71
CA GLY A 91 30.04 -31.25 22.59
C GLY A 91 29.24 -32.11 23.55
#